data_AF-A0A9W7CLL4-F1
#
_entry.id   AF-A0A9W7CLL4-F1
#
_cell.length_a   1.000
_cell.length_b   1.000
_cell.length_c   1.000
_cell.angle_alpha   90.00
_cell.angle_beta   90.00
_cell.angle_gamma   90.00
#
_symmetry.space_group_name_H-M   'P 1'
#
loop_
_entity.id
_entity.type
_entity.pdbx_description
1 polymer ?
#
loop_
_entity_poly.entity_id
_entity_poly.type
_entity_poly.pdbx_seq_one_letter_code
_entity_poly.pdbx_strand_id
1 'polypeptide(L)'
;MEMLQKNVEELESEDNGEGAAQHPIQCGVLVEKGYQGAEGIIRTIQPKRQPRGSELSHQDVARSRLVSTDRVLVENFYGRVCMLWKAMYVTYNSMSLRNDDNVRYLSVTARYESMADEAKQKRARSQKAYRLRRDERLAAPARSPSTRRNRLSSQRPAPYRRPAHDEEETQLSQAF
;
A
#
# COMPACT_ATOMS: atom_id res chain seq x y z
N MET A 1 33.25 -6.82 21.53
CA MET A 1 34.11 -6.29 20.44
C MET A 1 34.79 -7.42 19.65
N GLU A 2 34.24 -8.64 19.62
CA GLU A 2 34.76 -9.74 18.77
C GLU A 2 34.30 -9.68 17.31
N MET A 3 33.23 -8.93 17.01
CA MET A 3 32.56 -8.93 15.69
C MET A 3 33.38 -8.39 14.51
N LEU A 4 34.55 -7.77 14.74
CA LEU A 4 35.42 -7.20 13.69
C LEU A 4 36.79 -7.90 13.62
N GLN A 5 36.98 -8.98 14.38
CA GLN A 5 38.18 -9.78 14.28
C GLN A 5 38.05 -10.73 13.08
N LYS A 6 39.16 -10.87 12.37
CA LYS A 6 39.26 -11.86 11.30
C LYS A 6 39.15 -13.26 11.89
N ASN A 7 38.48 -14.14 11.16
CA ASN A 7 38.54 -15.56 11.47
C ASN A 7 39.89 -16.17 11.00
N VAL A 8 40.15 -17.43 11.34
CA VAL A 8 41.42 -18.09 11.00
C VAL A 8 41.66 -18.15 9.48
N GLU A 9 40.61 -18.37 8.69
CA GLU A 9 40.67 -18.44 7.22
C GLU A 9 40.98 -17.06 6.59
N GLU A 10 40.40 -15.99 7.13
CA GLU A 10 40.65 -14.61 6.71
C GLU A 10 42.04 -14.11 7.12
N LEU A 11 42.63 -14.68 8.18
CA LEU A 11 44.01 -14.43 8.57
C LEU A 11 45.01 -15.04 7.58
N GLU A 12 44.66 -16.13 6.92
CA GLU A 12 45.50 -16.76 5.88
C GLU A 12 45.47 -15.96 4.56
N SER A 13 44.44 -15.15 4.34
CA SER A 13 44.31 -14.30 3.16
C SER A 13 45.19 -13.04 3.28
N GLU A 14 45.93 -12.72 2.20
CA GLU A 14 46.73 -11.49 2.16
C GLU A 14 45.85 -10.24 2.23
N ASP A 15 46.01 -9.47 3.31
CA ASP A 15 45.31 -8.21 3.52
C ASP A 15 46.20 -7.03 3.14
N ASN A 16 45.96 -6.52 1.94
CA ASN A 16 46.65 -5.34 1.40
C ASN A 16 45.95 -4.01 1.76
N GLY A 17 44.97 -4.04 2.66
CA GLY A 17 44.19 -2.87 3.02
C GLY A 17 44.96 -1.87 3.88
N GLU A 18 44.53 -0.60 3.86
CA GLU A 18 45.07 0.43 4.75
C GLU A 18 44.93 0.02 6.23
N GLY A 19 46.00 0.13 7.02
CA GLY A 19 45.99 -0.26 8.43
C GLY A 19 46.26 -1.74 8.72
N ALA A 20 46.49 -2.58 7.70
CA ALA A 20 46.66 -4.03 7.88
C ALA A 20 47.86 -4.39 8.75
N ALA A 21 49.00 -3.72 8.54
CA ALA A 21 50.21 -3.96 9.30
C ALA A 21 50.07 -3.57 10.79
N GLN A 22 49.32 -2.50 11.10
CA GLN A 22 49.08 -2.07 12.48
C GLN A 22 48.00 -2.92 13.18
N HIS A 23 47.04 -3.46 12.42
CA HIS A 23 45.91 -4.21 12.95
C HIS A 23 45.67 -5.50 12.13
N PRO A 24 46.57 -6.49 12.21
CA PRO A 24 46.53 -7.68 11.35
C PRO A 24 45.31 -8.57 11.62
N ILE A 25 44.86 -8.59 12.87
CA ILE A 25 43.71 -9.37 13.34
C ILE A 25 42.36 -8.68 13.12
N GLN A 26 42.33 -7.41 12.68
CA GLN A 26 41.08 -6.66 12.50
C GLN A 26 40.75 -6.49 11.02
N CYS A 27 39.47 -6.64 10.70
CA CYS A 27 38.93 -6.26 9.40
C CYS A 27 38.97 -4.74 9.22
N GLY A 28 39.31 -4.29 8.00
CA GLY A 28 39.17 -2.88 7.63
C GLY A 28 37.70 -2.50 7.50
N VAL A 29 37.27 -1.46 8.21
CA VAL A 29 35.88 -0.99 8.18
C VAL A 29 35.80 0.31 7.38
N LEU A 30 34.98 0.33 6.34
CA LEU A 30 34.68 1.57 5.61
C LEU A 30 33.71 2.42 6.44
N VAL A 31 34.14 3.61 6.83
CA VAL A 31 33.45 4.40 7.84
C VAL A 31 33.06 5.79 7.31
N GLU A 32 31.91 6.31 7.78
CA GLU A 32 31.43 7.65 7.45
C GLU A 32 32.20 8.74 8.21
N LYS A 33 32.29 9.94 7.60
CA LYS A 33 32.90 11.15 8.16
C LYS A 33 32.46 11.49 9.59
N GLY A 34 31.24 11.13 9.99
CA GLY A 34 30.71 11.37 11.34
C GLY A 34 31.37 10.53 12.44
N TYR A 35 32.09 9.48 12.06
CA TYR A 35 32.79 8.56 12.98
C TYR A 35 34.31 8.80 12.99
N GLN A 36 34.74 9.99 12.56
CA GLN A 36 36.14 10.41 12.69
C GLN A 36 36.57 10.35 14.16
N GLY A 37 37.65 9.63 14.45
CA GLY A 37 38.13 9.34 15.81
C GLY A 37 37.84 7.91 16.30
N ALA A 38 37.08 7.11 15.54
CA ALA A 38 36.88 5.68 15.83
C ALA A 38 38.13 4.82 15.56
N GLU A 39 39.17 5.40 14.95
CA GLU A 39 40.46 4.77 14.65
C GLU A 39 41.20 4.22 15.88
N GLY A 40 40.92 4.75 17.07
CA GLY A 40 41.49 4.23 18.32
C GLY A 40 40.82 2.95 18.82
N ILE A 41 39.68 2.55 18.25
CA ILE A 41 38.87 1.41 18.70
C ILE A 41 38.81 0.34 17.60
N ILE A 42 38.68 0.75 16.35
CA ILE A 42 38.55 -0.13 15.18
C ILE A 42 39.43 0.37 14.04
N ARG A 43 39.88 -0.54 13.18
CA ARG A 43 40.58 -0.21 11.94
C ARG A 43 39.63 0.46 10.94
N THR A 44 39.64 1.79 10.88
CA THR A 44 38.79 2.58 9.97
C THR A 44 39.48 2.91 8.66
N ILE A 45 38.78 2.72 7.54
CA ILE A 45 39.10 3.24 6.21
C ILE A 45 38.19 4.43 5.98
N GLN A 46 38.77 5.63 6.00
CA GLN A 46 38.04 6.89 5.84
C GLN A 46 38.81 7.86 4.96
N PRO A 47 38.12 8.76 4.22
CA PRO A 47 38.79 9.82 3.48
C PRO A 47 39.60 10.72 4.42
N LYS A 48 40.82 11.07 4.04
CA LYS A 48 41.67 11.96 4.84
C LYS A 48 41.04 13.34 4.90
N ARG A 49 40.90 13.89 6.10
CA ARG A 49 40.45 15.26 6.30
C ARG A 49 41.58 16.23 6.03
N GLN A 50 41.29 17.30 5.29
CA GLN A 50 42.25 18.39 5.12
C GLN A 50 42.50 19.09 6.48
N PRO A 51 43.76 19.20 6.94
CA PRO A 51 44.07 19.96 8.15
C PRO A 51 43.85 21.45 7.91
N ARG A 52 43.50 22.19 8.97
CA ARG A 52 43.29 23.63 8.86
C ARG A 52 44.62 24.32 8.54
N GLY A 53 44.69 24.99 7.39
CA GLY A 53 45.86 25.77 6.98
C GLY A 53 46.93 25.00 6.18
N SER A 54 46.69 23.73 5.83
CA SER A 54 47.61 22.96 4.96
C SER A 54 46.85 22.27 3.83
N GLU A 55 47.52 22.07 2.70
CA GLU A 55 46.96 21.32 1.57
C GLU A 55 47.28 19.82 1.67
N LEU A 56 46.35 18.98 1.22
CA LEU A 56 46.60 17.54 1.10
C LEU A 56 47.50 17.28 -0.09
N SER A 57 48.42 16.32 0.06
CA SER A 57 49.19 15.81 -1.08
C SER A 57 48.24 15.30 -2.17
N HIS A 58 48.61 15.48 -3.44
CA HIS A 58 47.85 14.98 -4.58
C HIS A 58 47.55 13.47 -4.47
N GLN A 59 48.49 12.69 -3.91
CA GLN A 59 48.28 11.26 -3.65
C GLN A 59 47.19 11.00 -2.61
N ASP A 60 47.14 11.80 -1.54
CA ASP A 60 46.13 11.68 -0.49
C ASP A 60 44.74 12.07 -0.99
N VAL A 61 44.67 13.05 -1.90
CA VAL A 61 43.43 13.43 -2.58
C VAL A 61 42.94 12.29 -3.47
N ALA A 62 43.82 11.70 -4.28
CA ALA A 62 43.47 10.57 -5.14
C ALA A 62 42.97 9.37 -4.33
N ARG A 63 43.67 8.98 -3.26
CA ARG A 63 43.24 7.90 -2.35
C ARG A 63 41.89 8.22 -1.70
N SER A 64 41.70 9.44 -1.20
CA SER A 64 40.45 9.85 -0.57
C SER A 64 39.26 9.82 -1.53
N ARG A 65 39.50 10.10 -2.83
CA ARG A 65 38.49 10.00 -3.89
C ARG A 65 38.06 8.56 -4.13
N LEU A 66 39.00 7.61 -4.15
CA LEU A 66 38.69 6.18 -4.28
C LEU A 66 37.85 5.68 -3.10
N VAL A 67 38.29 5.95 -1.86
CA VAL A 67 37.56 5.59 -0.64
C VAL A 67 36.15 6.18 -0.63
N SER A 68 35.99 7.43 -1.07
CA SER A 68 34.68 8.07 -1.17
C SER A 68 33.79 7.43 -2.26
N THR A 69 34.39 6.94 -3.35
CA THR A 69 33.67 6.28 -4.44
C THR A 69 33.16 4.91 -3.99
N ASP A 70 34.01 4.12 -3.33
CA ASP A 70 33.63 2.83 -2.75
C ASP A 70 32.47 3.00 -1.76
N ARG A 71 32.51 4.05 -0.93
CA ARG A 71 31.42 4.38 -0.02
C ARG A 71 30.11 4.61 -0.76
N VAL A 72 30.14 5.44 -1.81
CA VAL A 72 28.93 5.73 -2.61
C VAL A 72 28.37 4.45 -3.25
N LEU A 73 29.22 3.55 -3.73
CA LEU A 73 28.80 2.27 -4.29
C LEU A 73 28.11 1.39 -3.24
N VAL A 74 28.72 1.26 -2.07
CA VAL A 74 28.17 0.49 -0.94
C VAL A 74 26.81 1.07 -0.50
N GLU A 75 26.72 2.38 -0.32
CA GLU A 75 25.48 3.07 0.07
C GLU A 75 24.37 2.89 -0.96
N ASN A 76 24.69 2.98 -2.25
CA ASN A 76 23.72 2.78 -3.32
C ASN A 76 23.19 1.34 -3.32
N PHE A 77 24.08 0.35 -3.17
CA PHE A 77 23.70 -1.05 -3.13
C PHE A 77 22.77 -1.35 -1.94
N TYR A 78 23.18 -1.00 -0.72
CA TYR A 78 22.36 -1.24 0.47
C TYR A 78 21.07 -0.41 0.47
N GLY A 79 21.09 0.79 -0.10
CA GLY A 79 19.88 1.60 -0.32
C GLY A 79 18.86 0.87 -1.19
N ARG A 80 19.30 0.25 -2.29
CA ARG A 80 18.43 -0.57 -3.16
C ARG A 80 17.92 -1.82 -2.45
N VAL A 81 18.76 -2.53 -1.71
CA VAL A 81 18.35 -3.71 -0.94
C VAL A 81 17.31 -3.33 0.12
N CYS A 82 17.50 -2.22 0.82
CA CYS A 82 16.54 -1.70 1.80
C CYS A 82 15.20 -1.34 1.14
N MET A 83 15.22 -0.68 -0.04
CA MET A 83 13.99 -0.42 -0.81
C MET A 83 13.29 -1.71 -1.26
N LEU A 84 14.05 -2.70 -1.72
CA LEU A 84 13.50 -4.00 -2.10
C LEU A 84 12.81 -4.68 -0.92
N TRP A 85 13.46 -4.72 0.25
CA TRP A 85 12.88 -5.28 1.47
C TRP A 85 11.60 -4.56 1.89
N LYS A 86 11.58 -3.22 1.83
CA LYS A 86 10.37 -2.43 2.11
C LYS A 86 9.25 -2.77 1.13
N ALA A 87 9.55 -2.91 -0.16
CA ALA A 87 8.58 -3.29 -1.17
C ALA A 87 8.02 -4.70 -0.90
N MET A 88 8.89 -5.69 -0.64
CA MET A 88 8.45 -7.05 -0.30
C MET A 88 7.57 -7.08 0.94
N TYR A 89 7.93 -6.35 1.99
CA TYR A 89 7.14 -6.25 3.22
C TYR A 89 5.74 -5.67 2.95
N VAL A 90 5.65 -4.57 2.20
CA VAL A 90 4.37 -3.97 1.81
C VAL A 90 3.54 -4.93 0.96
N THR A 91 4.15 -5.59 -0.02
CA THR A 91 3.44 -6.55 -0.88
C THR A 91 2.94 -7.75 -0.08
N TYR A 92 3.77 -8.32 0.78
CA TYR A 92 3.39 -9.44 1.64
C TYR A 92 2.23 -9.06 2.57
N ASN A 93 2.33 -7.91 3.24
CA ASN A 93 1.31 -7.48 4.18
C ASN A 93 0.00 -7.07 3.47
N SER A 94 0.09 -6.41 2.32
CA SER A 94 -1.09 -6.04 1.51
C SER A 94 -1.79 -7.23 0.88
N MET A 95 -1.05 -8.28 0.51
CA MET A 95 -1.63 -9.54 0.04
C MET A 95 -2.35 -10.27 1.18
N SER A 96 -1.80 -10.22 2.41
CA SER A 96 -2.45 -10.75 3.61
C SER A 96 -3.76 -10.00 3.92
N LEU A 97 -3.74 -8.66 3.97
CA LEU A 97 -4.95 -7.84 4.18
C LEU A 97 -5.99 -8.03 3.07
N ARG A 98 -5.57 -8.17 1.81
CA ARG A 98 -6.49 -8.43 0.69
C ARG A 98 -7.28 -9.72 0.85
N ASN A 99 -6.74 -10.74 1.48
CA ASN A 99 -7.45 -12.00 1.69
C ASN A 99 -8.60 -11.83 2.69
N ASP A 100 -8.42 -11.02 3.73
CA ASP A 100 -9.46 -10.70 4.72
C ASP A 100 -10.55 -9.79 4.11
N ASP A 101 -10.16 -8.82 3.27
CA ASP A 101 -11.09 -7.93 2.57
C ASP A 101 -11.87 -8.62 1.44
N ASN A 102 -11.35 -9.71 0.87
CA ASN A 102 -11.99 -10.46 -0.21
C ASN A 102 -13.34 -11.03 0.23
N VAL A 103 -13.43 -11.53 1.47
CA VAL A 103 -14.70 -12.06 2.02
C VAL A 103 -15.77 -10.97 2.07
N ARG A 104 -15.39 -9.74 2.48
CA ARG A 104 -16.30 -8.60 2.50
C ARG A 104 -16.73 -8.22 1.08
N TYR A 105 -15.80 -8.11 0.14
CA TYR A 105 -16.10 -7.79 -1.24
C TYR A 105 -17.03 -8.82 -1.90
N LEU A 106 -16.75 -10.11 -1.74
CA LEU A 106 -17.59 -11.20 -2.24
C LEU A 106 -19.01 -11.16 -1.64
N SER A 107 -19.12 -10.87 -0.34
CA SER A 107 -20.42 -10.75 0.32
C SER A 107 -21.27 -9.61 -0.23
N VAL A 108 -20.64 -8.49 -0.60
CA VAL A 108 -21.32 -7.33 -1.19
C VAL A 108 -21.79 -7.68 -2.61
N THR A 109 -20.93 -8.27 -3.43
CA THR A 109 -21.27 -8.69 -4.79
C THR A 109 -22.43 -9.70 -4.81
N ALA A 110 -22.39 -10.71 -3.93
CA ALA A 110 -23.46 -11.69 -3.80
C ALA A 110 -24.82 -11.06 -3.44
N ARG A 111 -24.83 -10.01 -2.59
CA ARG A 111 -26.06 -9.26 -2.30
C ARG A 111 -26.61 -8.53 -3.52
N TYR A 112 -25.75 -7.89 -4.31
CA TYR A 112 -26.18 -7.21 -5.53
C TYR A 112 -26.74 -8.17 -6.57
N GLU A 113 -26.13 -9.35 -6.73
CA GLU A 113 -26.64 -10.41 -7.60
C GLU A 113 -28.03 -10.88 -7.16
N SER A 114 -28.21 -11.16 -5.86
CA SER A 114 -29.51 -11.54 -5.31
C SER A 114 -30.59 -10.47 -5.55
N MET A 115 -30.25 -9.18 -5.37
CA MET A 115 -31.20 -8.09 -5.64
C MET A 115 -31.55 -7.98 -7.12
N ALA A 116 -30.57 -8.19 -8.01
CA ALA A 116 -30.79 -8.18 -9.45
C ALA A 116 -31.74 -9.32 -9.87
N ASP A 117 -31.56 -10.51 -9.30
CA ASP A 117 -32.39 -11.68 -9.60
C ASP A 117 -33.81 -11.55 -9.03
N GLU A 118 -33.96 -10.99 -7.84
CA GLU A 118 -35.28 -10.66 -7.29
C GLU A 118 -36.00 -9.64 -8.17
N ALA A 119 -35.30 -8.61 -8.67
CA ALA A 119 -35.86 -7.63 -9.59
C ALA A 119 -36.29 -8.26 -10.92
N LYS A 120 -35.48 -9.17 -11.49
CA LYS A 120 -35.85 -9.96 -12.68
C LYS A 120 -37.10 -10.81 -12.40
N GLN A 121 -37.16 -11.48 -11.26
CA GLN A 121 -38.28 -12.34 -10.91
C GLN A 121 -39.58 -11.55 -10.67
N LYS A 122 -39.51 -10.40 -10.01
CA LYS A 122 -40.65 -9.48 -9.86
C LYS A 122 -41.17 -9.01 -11.21
N ARG A 123 -40.28 -8.61 -12.14
CA ARG A 123 -40.66 -8.24 -13.51
C ARG A 123 -41.34 -9.39 -14.24
N ALA A 124 -40.78 -10.60 -14.17
CA ALA A 124 -41.35 -11.79 -14.80
C ALA A 124 -42.75 -12.13 -14.25
N ARG A 125 -42.93 -12.08 -12.93
CA ARG A 125 -44.24 -12.29 -12.28
C ARG A 125 -45.27 -11.24 -12.72
N SER A 126 -44.89 -9.96 -12.71
CA SER A 126 -45.75 -8.88 -13.17
C SER A 126 -46.15 -9.01 -14.64
N GLN A 127 -45.21 -9.40 -15.51
CA GLN A 127 -45.50 -9.66 -16.92
C GLN A 127 -46.46 -10.86 -17.08
N LYS A 128 -46.26 -11.95 -16.34
CA LYS A 128 -47.15 -13.11 -16.36
C LYS A 128 -48.57 -12.76 -15.89
N ALA A 129 -48.69 -12.01 -14.80
CA ALA A 129 -49.98 -11.55 -14.29
C ALA A 129 -50.68 -10.60 -15.27
N TYR A 130 -49.93 -9.72 -15.94
CA TYR A 130 -50.47 -8.85 -16.97
C TYR A 130 -51.02 -9.64 -18.16
N ARG A 131 -50.30 -10.66 -18.64
CA ARG A 131 -50.75 -11.55 -19.73
C ARG A 131 -52.07 -12.24 -19.36
N LEU A 132 -52.14 -12.85 -18.18
CA LEU A 132 -53.36 -13.53 -17.71
C LEU A 132 -54.57 -12.57 -17.68
N ARG A 133 -54.41 -11.39 -17.06
CA ARG A 133 -55.49 -10.38 -16.99
C ARG A 133 -55.89 -9.85 -18.37
N ARG A 134 -54.97 -9.83 -19.33
CA ARG A 134 -55.27 -9.44 -20.72
C ARG A 134 -56.15 -10.49 -21.38
N ASP A 135 -55.81 -11.76 -21.22
CA ASP A 135 -56.57 -12.87 -21.80
C ASP A 135 -57.98 -12.94 -21.20
N GLU A 136 -58.12 -12.71 -19.89
CA GLU A 136 -59.43 -12.58 -19.22
C GLU A 136 -60.28 -11.44 -19.80
N ARG A 137 -59.68 -10.29 -20.12
CA ARG A 137 -60.40 -9.17 -20.77
C ARG A 137 -60.82 -9.48 -22.19
N LEU A 138 -60.03 -10.25 -22.93
CA LEU A 138 -60.33 -10.65 -24.30
C LEU A 138 -61.39 -11.77 -24.35
N ALA A 139 -61.44 -12.63 -23.33
CA ALA A 139 -62.41 -13.72 -23.21
C ALA A 139 -63.77 -13.25 -22.65
N ALA A 140 -63.83 -12.08 -22.01
CA ALA A 140 -65.08 -11.55 -21.47
C ALA A 140 -66.00 -11.04 -22.61
N PRO A 141 -67.28 -11.45 -22.65
CA PRO A 141 -68.23 -10.95 -23.65
C PRO A 141 -68.47 -9.45 -23.47
N ALA A 142 -68.71 -8.73 -24.57
CA ALA A 142 -68.89 -7.29 -24.60
C ALA A 142 -70.02 -6.85 -23.64
N ARG A 143 -69.66 -6.21 -22.52
CA ARG A 143 -70.64 -5.58 -21.62
C ARG A 143 -71.21 -4.33 -22.30
N SER A 144 -72.54 -4.24 -22.32
CA SER A 144 -73.33 -3.11 -22.81
C SER A 144 -72.84 -1.77 -22.23
N PRO A 145 -72.77 -0.69 -23.02
CA PRO A 145 -72.24 0.59 -22.57
C PRO A 145 -73.30 1.36 -21.77
N SER A 146 -73.53 0.99 -20.51
CA SER A 146 -74.40 1.79 -19.62
C SER A 146 -74.10 1.62 -18.15
N THR A 147 -72.87 1.92 -17.71
CA THR A 147 -72.69 2.49 -16.36
C THR A 147 -71.43 3.33 -16.30
N ARG A 148 -71.51 4.58 -16.77
CA ARG A 148 -70.54 5.63 -16.43
C ARG A 148 -70.83 6.03 -14.98
N ARG A 149 -70.41 5.21 -14.00
CA ARG A 149 -70.57 5.53 -12.57
C ARG A 149 -69.44 6.45 -12.13
N ASN A 150 -69.84 7.62 -11.62
CA ASN A 150 -69.03 8.69 -11.08
C ASN A 150 -67.77 8.21 -10.34
N ARG A 151 -66.62 8.62 -10.87
CA ARG A 151 -65.37 8.64 -10.10
C ARG A 151 -65.42 9.88 -9.23
N LEU A 152 -65.92 9.74 -8.00
CA LEU A 152 -65.69 10.74 -6.96
C LEU A 152 -64.18 10.96 -6.84
N SER A 153 -63.80 12.22 -6.85
CA SER A 153 -62.58 12.82 -6.30
C SER A 153 -61.61 11.82 -5.63
N SER A 154 -60.70 11.26 -6.42
CA SER A 154 -59.43 10.79 -5.87
C SER A 154 -58.69 12.05 -5.43
N GLN A 155 -58.59 12.25 -4.11
CA GLN A 155 -57.61 13.15 -3.53
C GLN A 155 -56.27 12.92 -4.24
N ARG A 156 -55.68 13.99 -4.77
CA ARG A 156 -54.28 13.98 -5.17
C ARG A 156 -53.47 13.58 -3.94
N PRO A 157 -52.59 12.56 -3.99
CA PRO A 157 -51.68 12.33 -2.89
C PRO A 157 -50.84 13.59 -2.69
N ALA A 158 -50.66 13.98 -1.42
CA ALA A 158 -49.87 15.15 -1.06
C ALA A 158 -48.46 15.06 -1.68
N PRO A 159 -47.89 16.18 -2.16
CA PRO A 159 -46.55 16.17 -2.74
C PRO A 159 -45.55 15.65 -1.70
N TYR A 160 -44.64 14.78 -2.14
CA TYR A 160 -43.61 14.20 -1.30
C TYR A 160 -42.80 15.32 -0.60
N ARG A 161 -42.89 15.38 0.73
CA ARG A 161 -42.06 16.26 1.55
C ARG A 161 -40.72 15.56 1.76
N ARG A 162 -39.66 16.06 1.12
CA ARG A 162 -38.29 15.60 1.37
C ARG A 162 -37.98 15.85 2.87
N PRO A 163 -37.53 14.84 3.65
CA PRO A 163 -37.10 15.06 5.03
C PRO A 163 -35.95 16.08 5.04
N ALA A 164 -35.98 17.02 5.99
CA ALA A 164 -34.89 17.95 6.21
C ALA A 164 -33.60 17.17 6.49
N HIS A 165 -32.53 17.58 5.84
CA HIS A 165 -31.23 16.91 5.88
C HIS A 165 -30.38 17.50 7.01
N ASP A 166 -30.96 17.66 8.19
CA ASP A 166 -30.26 18.28 9.32
C ASP A 166 -30.54 17.43 10.56
N GLU A 167 -29.78 16.35 10.74
CA GLU A 167 -29.55 15.70 12.05
C GLU A 167 -28.55 14.51 12.01
N GLU A 168 -28.04 14.09 10.83
CA GLU A 168 -26.98 13.04 10.77
C GLU A 168 -25.54 13.56 10.73
N GLU A 169 -25.28 14.86 10.65
CA GLU A 169 -23.90 15.38 10.72
C GLU A 169 -23.32 15.39 12.15
N THR A 170 -24.14 15.27 13.19
CA THR A 170 -23.66 15.33 14.58
C THR A 170 -23.19 13.99 15.14
N GLN A 171 -23.45 12.86 14.48
CA GLN A 171 -23.00 11.54 14.95
C GLN A 171 -21.76 10.99 14.21
N LEU A 172 -21.39 11.55 13.05
CA LEU A 172 -20.20 11.12 12.30
C LEU A 172 -18.89 11.80 12.77
N SER A 173 -18.94 12.85 13.59
CA SER A 173 -17.73 13.52 14.13
C SER A 173 -17.22 12.94 15.46
N GLN A 174 -17.83 11.89 16.00
CA GLN A 174 -17.33 11.21 17.22
C GLN A 174 -16.77 9.80 16.95
N ALA A 175 -16.65 9.40 15.68
CA ALA A 175 -16.14 8.07 15.30
C ALA A 175 -14.83 8.11 14.49
N PHE A 176 -14.14 9.25 14.44
CA PHE A 176 -12.76 9.37 13.95
C PHE A 176 -11.92 10.17 14.92
#